data_AF-A0A258ZH25-F1
#
_entry.id   AF-A0A258ZH25-F1
#
_cell.length_a   1.000
_cell.length_b   1.000
_cell.length_c   1.000
_cell.angle_alpha   90.00
_cell.angle_beta   90.00
_cell.angle_gamma   90.00
#
_symmetry.space_group_name_H-M   'P 1'
#
loop_
_entity.id
_entity.type
_entity.pdbx_description
1 polymer ?
#
loop_
_entity_poly.entity_id
_entity_poly.type
_entity_poly.pdbx_seq_one_letter_code
_entity_poly.pdbx_strand_id
1 'polypeptide(L)'
;MAEESDLEKTEQPSLQRLEKAREEGQVARSRELTTFVLLLAGGAGLWLMGSTIALKLVKVLRDGLTLDKRLTYDTEYLLPHLHVLANDALLALLPILLILLAAAMLSPMLLNGWLFTLKPLQPQLSKLNPISGIGRMFSTHSLVELLKAVAKALLVGGVGAWAIWHNKDAVMLLMTQPLAAAIPQLGYLMWICFVSIMGGMLLIVAIDVPFQLYEHNKKLMMTKEEVRQEAKETEGNPEVKGRIRRMQREMAQRRMMSEIPTADVVVTNPTHFSVALRYSETGMRAPIVVAKGTQLTAARIREIAAEHGVPILEAPPLARALYKHSEIGDAIPEALYTAVAEVLAYIYQLRRYHKEGGEQPNEPRELQVPAELDPANEASGNIAGNLH
;
A
#
# COMPACT_ATOMS: atom_id res chain seq x y z
N MET A 1 -19.99 19.77 16.32
CA MET A 1 -19.01 18.83 16.89
C MET A 1 -18.11 18.17 15.82
N ALA A 2 -17.83 18.85 14.70
CA ALA A 2 -16.92 18.32 13.66
C ALA A 2 -15.71 19.23 13.39
N GLU A 3 -15.63 20.41 14.03
CA GLU A 3 -14.54 21.37 13.84
C GLU A 3 -13.39 21.21 14.85
N GLU A 4 -13.59 20.50 15.97
CA GLU A 4 -12.52 20.27 16.96
C GLU A 4 -11.51 19.18 16.53
N SER A 5 -11.87 18.30 15.59
CA SER A 5 -11.01 17.17 15.18
C SER A 5 -9.90 17.54 14.19
N ASP A 6 -10.04 18.64 13.45
CA ASP A 6 -9.04 19.00 12.43
C ASP A 6 -7.74 19.56 13.01
N LEU A 7 -7.74 20.01 14.27
CA LEU A 7 -6.54 20.45 14.99
C LEU A 7 -5.66 19.28 15.45
N GLU A 8 -6.23 18.08 15.60
CA GLU A 8 -5.51 16.89 16.06
C GLU A 8 -4.81 16.12 14.92
N LYS A 9 -5.14 16.45 13.66
CA LYS A 9 -4.56 15.82 12.46
C LYS A 9 -3.25 16.49 12.10
N THR A 10 -2.15 15.98 12.62
CA THR A 10 -0.80 16.50 12.37
C THR A 10 0.05 15.62 11.46
N GLU A 11 -0.31 14.35 11.30
CA GLU A 11 0.49 13.37 10.55
C GLU A 11 0.08 13.34 9.08
N GLN A 12 1.05 13.05 8.21
CA GLN A 12 0.78 12.89 6.78
C GLN A 12 -0.04 11.62 6.52
N PRO A 13 -0.93 11.61 5.50
CA PRO A 13 -1.66 10.41 5.13
C PRO A 13 -0.71 9.28 4.75
N SER A 14 -0.98 8.08 5.25
CA SER A 14 -0.30 6.86 4.80
C SER A 14 -0.65 6.53 3.34
N LEU A 15 0.16 5.68 2.70
CA LEU A 15 -0.13 5.19 1.34
C LEU A 15 -1.47 4.46 1.28
N GLN A 16 -1.79 3.65 2.29
CA GLN A 16 -3.06 2.95 2.38
C GLN A 16 -4.25 3.91 2.48
N ARG A 17 -4.12 5.00 3.26
CA ARG A 17 -5.15 6.04 3.35
C ARG A 17 -5.39 6.73 2.00
N LEU A 18 -4.32 7.04 1.27
CA LEU A 18 -4.39 7.61 -0.09
C LEU A 18 -5.07 6.65 -1.08
N GLU A 19 -4.73 5.36 -1.02
CA GLU A 19 -5.36 4.34 -1.87
C GLU A 19 -6.84 4.15 -1.55
N LYS A 20 -7.21 4.04 -0.27
CA LYS A 20 -8.62 3.98 0.16
C LYS A 20 -9.40 5.20 -0.30
N ALA A 21 -8.85 6.40 -0.15
CA ALA A 21 -9.47 7.63 -0.63
C ALA A 21 -9.70 7.60 -2.16
N ARG A 22 -8.70 7.13 -2.93
CA ARG A 22 -8.84 6.95 -4.39
C ARG A 22 -9.93 5.93 -4.73
N GLU A 23 -9.96 4.77 -4.07
CA GLU A 23 -11.01 3.76 -4.31
C GLU A 23 -12.42 4.29 -4.04
N GLU A 24 -12.57 5.09 -2.99
CA GLU A 24 -13.83 5.77 -2.63
C GLU A 24 -14.20 6.90 -3.60
N GLY A 25 -13.32 7.24 -4.56
CA GLY A 25 -13.52 8.33 -5.51
C GLY A 25 -13.29 9.72 -4.90
N GLN A 26 -12.68 9.78 -3.72
CA GLN A 26 -12.25 11.00 -3.07
C GLN A 26 -10.89 11.42 -3.64
N VAL A 27 -10.91 12.26 -4.67
CA VAL A 27 -9.73 12.81 -5.32
C VAL A 27 -9.78 14.33 -5.38
N ALA A 28 -8.63 14.98 -5.46
CA ALA A 28 -8.55 16.43 -5.64
C ALA A 28 -9.22 16.83 -6.96
N ARG A 29 -10.01 17.90 -6.97
CA ARG A 29 -10.68 18.38 -8.21
C ARG A 29 -10.53 19.89 -8.32
N SER A 30 -9.83 20.35 -9.35
CA SER A 30 -9.83 21.76 -9.74
C SER A 30 -10.88 21.99 -10.82
N ARG A 31 -11.87 22.82 -10.51
CA ARG A 31 -12.85 23.30 -11.49
C ARG A 31 -12.17 24.22 -12.51
N GLU A 32 -11.21 25.03 -12.07
CA GLU A 32 -10.51 25.99 -12.92
C GLU A 32 -9.65 25.30 -13.97
N LEU A 33 -8.94 24.23 -13.61
CA LEU A 33 -8.21 23.41 -14.56
C LEU A 33 -9.14 22.83 -15.63
N THR A 34 -10.33 22.37 -15.23
CA THR A 34 -11.30 21.79 -16.17
C THR A 34 -11.81 22.82 -17.16
N THR A 35 -12.19 23.99 -16.68
CA THR A 35 -12.61 25.09 -17.55
C THR A 35 -11.46 25.52 -18.46
N PHE A 36 -10.22 25.59 -17.95
CA PHE A 36 -9.04 25.98 -18.73
C PHE A 36 -8.74 25.00 -19.85
N VAL A 37 -8.72 23.70 -19.56
CA VAL A 37 -8.46 22.65 -20.55
C VAL A 37 -9.55 22.63 -21.61
N LEU A 38 -10.82 22.79 -21.23
CA LEU A 38 -11.94 22.88 -22.18
C LEU A 38 -11.84 24.10 -23.08
N LEU A 39 -11.56 25.28 -22.52
CA LEU A 39 -11.41 26.51 -23.30
C LEU A 39 -10.18 26.45 -24.20
N LEU A 40 -9.07 25.90 -23.72
CA LEU A 40 -7.86 25.70 -24.51
C LEU A 40 -8.11 24.75 -25.69
N ALA A 41 -8.69 23.58 -25.43
CA ALA A 41 -8.98 22.59 -26.45
C ALA A 41 -10.03 23.09 -27.45
N GLY A 42 -11.08 23.75 -26.98
CA GLY A 42 -12.11 24.36 -27.81
C GLY A 42 -11.57 25.50 -28.67
N GLY A 43 -10.83 26.42 -28.09
CA GLY A 43 -10.26 27.57 -28.80
C GLY A 43 -9.15 27.17 -29.78
N ALA A 44 -8.24 26.29 -29.38
CA ALA A 44 -7.20 25.75 -30.27
C ALA A 44 -7.82 24.89 -31.39
N GLY A 45 -8.84 24.09 -31.06
CA GLY A 45 -9.62 23.36 -32.05
C GLY A 45 -10.25 24.31 -33.06
N LEU A 46 -11.03 25.30 -32.61
CA LEU A 46 -11.63 26.30 -33.49
C LEU A 46 -10.58 27.08 -34.32
N TRP A 47 -9.40 27.35 -33.78
CA TRP A 47 -8.33 27.99 -34.54
C TRP A 47 -7.81 27.10 -35.68
N LEU A 48 -7.58 25.81 -35.42
CA LEU A 48 -7.00 24.88 -36.39
C LEU A 48 -8.02 24.43 -37.45
N MET A 49 -9.25 24.15 -37.06
CA MET A 49 -10.29 23.59 -37.95
C MET A 49 -11.45 24.54 -38.25
N GLY A 50 -11.48 25.75 -37.67
CA GLY A 50 -12.59 26.69 -37.80
C GLY A 50 -12.90 27.09 -39.24
N SER A 51 -11.88 27.27 -40.08
CA SER A 51 -12.10 27.56 -41.52
C SER A 51 -12.85 26.43 -42.22
N THR A 52 -12.45 25.17 -41.96
CA THR A 52 -13.12 23.99 -42.53
C THR A 52 -14.55 23.85 -42.03
N ILE A 53 -14.77 24.06 -40.72
CA ILE A 53 -16.11 24.04 -40.11
C ILE A 53 -16.97 25.13 -40.74
N ALA A 54 -16.47 26.36 -40.82
CA ALA A 54 -17.19 27.50 -41.40
C ALA A 54 -17.59 27.24 -42.85
N LEU A 55 -16.67 26.74 -43.69
CA LEU A 55 -16.97 26.41 -45.10
C LEU A 55 -18.06 25.32 -45.22
N LYS A 56 -17.99 24.27 -44.38
CA LYS A 56 -19.03 23.23 -44.36
C LYS A 56 -20.38 23.77 -43.90
N LEU A 57 -20.42 24.61 -42.86
CA LEU A 57 -21.67 25.20 -42.37
C LEU A 57 -22.27 26.20 -43.37
N VAL A 58 -21.43 26.99 -44.05
CA VAL A 58 -21.87 27.86 -45.15
C VAL A 58 -22.47 27.03 -46.29
N LYS A 59 -21.87 25.87 -46.61
CA LYS A 59 -22.44 24.94 -47.59
C LYS A 59 -23.81 24.42 -47.15
N VAL A 60 -23.94 23.92 -45.91
CA VAL A 60 -25.23 23.45 -45.36
C VAL A 60 -26.28 24.56 -45.42
N LEU A 61 -25.92 25.78 -45.04
CA LEU A 61 -26.83 26.93 -45.10
C LEU A 61 -27.24 27.24 -46.55
N ARG A 62 -26.28 27.25 -47.48
CA ARG A 62 -26.56 27.46 -48.91
C ARG A 62 -27.52 26.39 -49.42
N ASP A 63 -27.19 25.13 -49.20
CA ASP A 63 -27.95 23.98 -49.70
C ASP A 63 -29.37 23.95 -49.10
N GLY A 64 -29.53 24.34 -47.84
CA GLY A 64 -30.84 24.44 -47.17
C GLY A 64 -31.68 25.66 -47.56
N LEU A 65 -31.04 26.74 -48.02
CA LEU A 65 -31.74 27.93 -48.54
C LEU A 65 -32.01 27.87 -50.04
N THR A 66 -31.34 26.98 -50.78
CA THR A 66 -31.63 26.72 -52.19
C THR A 66 -32.79 25.75 -52.32
N LEU A 67 -33.97 26.29 -52.65
CA LEU A 67 -35.16 25.49 -52.94
C LEU A 67 -35.11 24.95 -54.37
N ASP A 68 -34.82 23.66 -54.52
CA ASP A 68 -34.99 22.96 -55.80
C ASP A 68 -36.48 22.80 -56.12
N LYS A 69 -36.84 22.76 -57.41
CA LYS A 69 -38.22 22.51 -57.86
C LYS A 69 -38.76 21.21 -57.26
N ARG A 70 -37.95 20.16 -57.14
CA ARG A 70 -38.35 18.88 -56.53
C ARG A 70 -38.80 19.04 -55.08
N LEU A 71 -38.09 19.85 -54.28
CA LEU A 71 -38.43 20.16 -52.89
C LEU A 71 -39.74 20.96 -52.76
N THR A 72 -40.17 21.63 -53.83
CA THR A 72 -41.38 22.46 -53.84
C THR A 72 -42.64 21.66 -54.14
N TYR A 73 -42.52 20.61 -54.95
CA TYR A 73 -43.67 19.84 -55.46
C TYR A 73 -43.79 18.43 -54.89
N ASP A 74 -42.74 17.90 -54.25
CA ASP A 74 -42.70 16.55 -53.70
C ASP A 74 -42.41 16.58 -52.20
N THR A 75 -43.45 16.34 -51.39
CA THR A 75 -43.33 16.33 -49.93
C THR A 75 -42.54 15.12 -49.41
N GLU A 76 -42.42 14.04 -50.19
CA GLU A 76 -41.63 12.86 -49.81
C GLU A 76 -40.13 13.16 -49.81
N TYR A 77 -39.69 14.16 -50.58
CA TYR A 77 -38.28 14.54 -50.69
C TYR A 77 -37.79 15.48 -49.57
N LEU A 78 -38.70 16.08 -48.82
CA LEU A 78 -38.36 17.05 -47.77
C LEU A 78 -37.60 16.40 -46.60
N LEU A 79 -38.08 15.26 -46.11
CA LEU A 79 -37.47 14.57 -44.96
C LEU A 79 -36.08 14.00 -45.26
N PRO A 80 -35.84 13.33 -46.42
CA PRO A 80 -34.49 12.92 -46.82
C PRO A 80 -33.51 14.10 -46.98
N HIS A 81 -33.97 15.22 -47.55
CA HIS A 81 -33.13 16.41 -47.69
C HIS A 81 -32.74 17.00 -46.33
N LEU A 82 -33.70 17.11 -45.39
CA LEU A 82 -33.41 17.55 -44.02
C LEU A 82 -32.41 16.63 -43.32
N HIS A 83 -32.54 15.32 -43.50
CA HIS A 83 -31.61 14.33 -42.95
C HIS A 83 -30.18 14.50 -43.50
N VAL A 84 -30.02 14.78 -44.79
CA VAL A 84 -28.70 15.06 -45.40
C VAL A 84 -28.10 16.34 -44.80
N LEU A 85 -28.87 17.43 -44.72
CA LEU A 85 -28.41 18.68 -44.11
C LEU A 85 -28.02 18.52 -42.64
N ALA A 86 -28.82 17.77 -41.88
CA ALA A 86 -28.54 17.47 -40.47
C ALA A 86 -27.25 16.65 -40.31
N ASN A 87 -27.03 15.65 -41.16
CA ASN A 87 -25.81 14.85 -41.14
C ASN A 87 -24.58 15.65 -41.56
N ASP A 88 -24.68 16.49 -42.59
CA ASP A 88 -23.57 17.35 -43.02
C ASP A 88 -23.20 18.38 -41.93
N ALA A 89 -24.19 18.95 -41.25
CA ALA A 89 -23.97 19.82 -40.09
C ALA A 89 -23.33 19.07 -38.92
N LEU A 90 -23.82 17.87 -38.61
CA LEU A 90 -23.27 17.02 -37.56
C LEU A 90 -21.82 16.64 -37.86
N LEU A 91 -21.51 16.20 -39.08
CA LEU A 91 -20.16 15.84 -39.51
C LEU A 91 -19.22 17.05 -39.58
N ALA A 92 -19.75 18.26 -39.78
CA ALA A 92 -18.97 19.49 -39.67
C ALA A 92 -18.56 19.78 -38.22
N LEU A 93 -19.48 19.58 -37.26
CA LEU A 93 -19.23 19.86 -35.84
C LEU A 93 -18.62 18.69 -35.07
N LEU A 94 -18.70 17.47 -35.59
CA LEU A 94 -18.23 16.25 -34.92
C LEU A 94 -16.77 16.35 -34.46
N PRO A 95 -15.81 16.87 -35.26
CA PRO A 95 -14.42 16.94 -34.83
C PRO A 95 -14.22 17.83 -33.58
N ILE A 96 -14.89 18.99 -33.51
CA ILE A 96 -14.77 19.88 -32.35
C ILE A 96 -15.50 19.29 -31.13
N LEU A 97 -16.64 18.62 -31.32
CA LEU A 97 -17.34 17.92 -30.25
C LEU A 97 -16.49 16.79 -29.66
N LEU A 98 -15.78 16.03 -30.49
CA LEU A 98 -14.87 14.97 -30.03
C LEU A 98 -13.68 15.55 -29.25
N ILE A 99 -13.12 16.68 -29.70
CA ILE A 99 -12.05 17.38 -28.96
C ILE A 99 -12.55 17.84 -27.58
N LEU A 100 -13.74 18.45 -27.52
CA LEU A 100 -14.32 18.91 -26.26
C LEU A 100 -14.68 17.74 -25.33
N LEU A 101 -15.19 16.64 -25.88
CA LEU A 101 -15.46 15.42 -25.12
C LEU A 101 -14.17 14.83 -24.54
N ALA A 102 -13.12 14.71 -25.36
CA ALA A 102 -11.81 14.26 -24.91
C ALA A 102 -11.23 15.18 -23.83
N ALA A 103 -11.30 16.50 -24.01
CA ALA A 103 -10.86 17.49 -23.03
C ALA A 103 -11.63 17.38 -21.70
N ALA A 104 -12.95 17.19 -21.75
CA ALA A 104 -13.79 16.99 -20.56
C ALA A 104 -13.40 15.71 -19.80
N MET A 105 -13.11 14.62 -20.52
CA MET A 105 -12.72 13.34 -19.91
C MET A 105 -11.28 13.36 -19.38
N LEU A 106 -10.35 13.97 -20.11
CA LEU A 106 -8.93 13.99 -19.77
C LEU A 106 -8.59 15.02 -18.68
N SER A 107 -9.36 16.11 -18.55
CA SER A 107 -9.08 17.15 -17.56
C SER A 107 -8.96 16.62 -16.12
N PRO A 108 -9.91 15.84 -15.58
CA PRO A 108 -9.78 15.29 -14.22
C PRO A 108 -8.56 14.38 -14.04
N MET A 109 -8.09 13.76 -15.13
CA MET A 109 -6.98 12.82 -15.14
C MET A 109 -5.62 13.54 -15.06
N LEU A 110 -5.55 14.80 -15.48
CA LEU A 110 -4.33 15.62 -15.36
C LEU A 110 -3.94 15.86 -13.90
N LEU A 111 -4.89 15.85 -12.97
CA LEU A 111 -4.63 16.05 -11.54
C LEU A 111 -4.30 14.76 -10.78
N ASN A 112 -5.08 13.70 -11.02
CA ASN A 112 -5.07 12.52 -10.16
C ASN A 112 -4.67 11.23 -10.89
N GLY A 113 -4.30 11.34 -12.16
CA GLY A 113 -4.07 10.19 -13.03
C GLY A 113 -5.36 9.45 -13.39
N TRP A 114 -5.19 8.22 -13.85
CA TRP A 114 -6.30 7.32 -14.18
C TRP A 114 -6.96 6.77 -12.91
N LEU A 115 -8.25 7.01 -12.72
CA LEU A 115 -9.05 6.42 -11.64
C LEU A 115 -10.45 6.05 -12.15
N PHE A 116 -10.81 4.77 -12.03
CA PHE A 116 -12.14 4.26 -12.35
C PHE A 116 -12.77 3.65 -11.10
N THR A 117 -13.86 4.24 -10.60
CA THR A 117 -14.61 3.72 -9.45
C THR A 117 -16.10 3.98 -9.61
N LEU A 118 -16.90 2.97 -9.26
CA LEU A 118 -18.36 3.04 -9.26
C LEU A 118 -18.93 3.28 -7.85
N LYS A 119 -18.08 3.30 -6.79
CA LYS A 119 -18.53 3.52 -5.41
C LYS A 119 -19.30 4.85 -5.22
N PRO A 120 -18.90 5.98 -5.83
CA PRO A 120 -19.65 7.25 -5.71
C PRO A 120 -21.05 7.24 -6.32
N LEU A 121 -21.40 6.26 -7.17
CA LEU A 121 -22.73 6.15 -7.78
C LEU A 121 -23.78 5.57 -6.83
N GLN A 122 -23.36 5.08 -5.66
CA GLN A 122 -24.30 4.56 -4.66
C GLN A 122 -25.16 5.71 -4.08
N PRO A 123 -26.50 5.55 -4.00
CA PRO A 123 -27.38 6.58 -3.47
C PRO A 123 -27.13 6.79 -1.97
N GLN A 124 -26.67 7.98 -1.60
CA GLN A 124 -26.46 8.37 -0.20
C GLN A 124 -27.56 9.33 0.22
N LEU A 125 -28.59 8.82 0.93
CA LEU A 125 -29.74 9.61 1.41
C LEU A 125 -29.32 10.78 2.33
N SER A 126 -28.18 10.66 3.01
CA SER A 126 -27.60 11.72 3.84
C SER A 126 -27.24 12.99 3.04
N LYS A 127 -26.95 12.87 1.75
CA LYS A 127 -26.63 14.03 0.88
C LYS A 127 -27.87 14.83 0.46
N LEU A 128 -29.08 14.27 0.61
CA LEU A 128 -30.34 14.89 0.20
C LEU A 128 -30.98 15.80 1.26
N ASN A 129 -30.38 15.93 2.46
CA ASN A 129 -30.95 16.75 3.52
C ASN A 129 -30.83 18.27 3.22
N PRO A 130 -31.94 19.00 3.00
CA PRO A 130 -31.91 20.41 2.60
C PRO A 130 -31.38 21.34 3.71
N ILE A 131 -31.59 21.02 4.99
CA ILE A 131 -31.13 21.83 6.13
C ILE A 131 -29.59 21.87 6.15
N SER A 132 -28.96 20.71 5.94
CA SER A 132 -27.50 20.61 5.83
C SER A 132 -26.96 21.29 4.55
N GLY A 133 -27.77 21.37 3.49
CA GLY A 133 -27.45 22.10 2.27
C GLY A 133 -27.35 23.60 2.51
N ILE A 134 -28.35 24.19 3.17
CA ILE A 134 -28.38 25.62 3.49
C ILE A 134 -27.22 26.00 4.41
N GLY A 135 -26.94 25.21 5.46
CA GLY A 135 -25.80 25.45 6.34
C GLY A 135 -24.45 25.45 5.61
N ARG A 136 -24.28 24.59 4.59
CA ARG A 136 -23.08 24.60 3.73
C ARG A 136 -23.03 25.84 2.83
N MET A 137 -24.17 26.31 2.32
CA MET A 137 -24.23 27.51 1.48
C MET A 137 -23.85 28.78 2.26
N PHE A 138 -24.25 28.91 3.53
CA PHE A 138 -23.92 30.04 4.41
C PHE A 138 -22.74 29.73 5.36
N SER A 139 -21.67 29.15 4.82
CA SER A 139 -20.44 28.85 5.58
C SER A 139 -19.34 29.86 5.27
N THR A 140 -18.34 29.97 6.16
CA THR A 140 -17.11 30.76 5.93
C THR A 140 -16.39 30.30 4.66
N HIS A 141 -16.41 28.99 4.39
CA HIS A 141 -15.91 28.41 3.15
C HIS A 141 -16.60 29.01 1.91
N SER A 142 -17.93 29.14 1.92
CA SER A 142 -18.67 29.74 0.80
C SER A 142 -18.31 31.21 0.58
N LEU A 143 -18.04 31.97 1.64
CA LEU A 143 -17.58 33.36 1.52
C LEU A 143 -16.21 33.45 0.84
N VAL A 144 -15.28 32.56 1.20
CA VAL A 144 -13.97 32.46 0.56
C VAL A 144 -14.10 32.06 -0.92
N GLU A 145 -14.97 31.10 -1.24
CA GLU A 145 -15.27 30.74 -2.63
C GLU A 145 -15.87 31.90 -3.44
N LEU A 146 -16.78 32.67 -2.85
CA LEU A 146 -17.34 33.87 -3.49
C LEU A 146 -16.24 34.89 -3.79
N LEU A 147 -15.37 35.18 -2.83
CA LEU A 147 -14.26 36.13 -3.02
C LEU A 147 -13.32 35.66 -4.13
N LYS A 148 -12.98 34.36 -4.17
CA LYS A 148 -12.21 33.77 -5.28
C LYS A 148 -12.94 33.92 -6.62
N ALA A 149 -14.26 33.67 -6.66
CA ALA A 149 -15.05 33.82 -7.88
C ALA A 149 -15.05 35.27 -8.41
N VAL A 150 -15.25 36.25 -7.52
CA VAL A 150 -15.19 37.67 -7.88
C VAL A 150 -13.79 38.06 -8.36
N ALA A 151 -12.73 37.65 -7.67
CA ALA A 151 -11.35 37.91 -8.08
C ALA A 151 -11.05 37.33 -9.48
N LYS A 152 -11.48 36.10 -9.75
CA LYS A 152 -11.35 35.46 -11.07
C LYS A 152 -12.12 36.21 -12.16
N ALA A 153 -13.36 36.62 -11.87
CA ALA A 153 -14.18 37.38 -12.81
C ALA A 153 -13.57 38.75 -13.14
N LEU A 154 -13.04 39.46 -12.13
CA LEU A 154 -12.33 40.72 -12.31
C LEU A 154 -11.04 40.54 -13.10
N LEU A 155 -10.28 39.46 -12.85
CA LEU A 155 -9.07 39.16 -13.61
C LEU A 155 -9.40 38.89 -15.08
N VAL A 156 -10.30 37.94 -15.36
CA VAL A 156 -10.66 37.56 -16.74
C VAL A 156 -11.33 38.72 -17.48
N GLY A 157 -12.28 39.40 -16.83
CA GLY A 157 -12.95 40.57 -17.38
C GLY A 157 -11.98 41.73 -17.60
N GLY A 158 -11.06 41.98 -16.67
CA GLY A 158 -10.03 43.00 -16.78
C GLY A 158 -9.04 42.72 -17.91
N VAL A 159 -8.57 41.48 -18.03
CA VAL A 159 -7.70 41.05 -19.15
C VAL A 159 -8.43 41.16 -20.49
N GLY A 160 -9.70 40.76 -20.55
CA GLY A 160 -10.52 40.90 -21.75
C GLY A 160 -10.74 42.37 -22.14
N ALA A 161 -11.09 43.23 -21.18
CA ALA A 161 -11.25 44.66 -21.41
C ALA A 161 -9.93 45.32 -21.84
N TRP A 162 -8.82 44.95 -21.21
CA TRP A 162 -7.48 45.41 -21.58
C TRP A 162 -7.11 44.98 -23.00
N ALA A 163 -7.33 43.71 -23.37
CA ALA A 163 -7.03 43.20 -24.71
C ALA A 163 -7.83 43.93 -25.79
N ILE A 164 -9.11 44.19 -25.54
CA ILE A 164 -9.96 44.97 -26.45
C ILE A 164 -9.48 46.42 -26.54
N TRP A 165 -9.20 47.05 -25.40
CA TRP A 165 -8.76 48.45 -25.35
C TRP A 165 -7.43 48.65 -26.07
N HIS A 166 -6.49 47.73 -25.89
CA HIS A 166 -5.19 47.77 -26.57
C HIS A 166 -5.32 47.60 -28.09
N ASN A 167 -6.34 46.86 -28.55
CA ASN A 167 -6.61 46.64 -29.97
C ASN A 167 -7.78 47.49 -30.50
N LYS A 168 -8.17 48.57 -29.81
CA LYS A 168 -9.35 49.39 -30.15
C LYS A 168 -9.29 49.95 -31.57
N ASP A 169 -8.11 50.34 -32.04
CA ASP A 169 -7.94 50.96 -33.36
C ASP A 169 -8.13 49.91 -34.46
N ALA A 170 -7.63 48.68 -34.22
CA ALA A 170 -7.89 47.55 -35.10
C ALA A 170 -9.39 47.20 -35.14
N VAL A 171 -10.08 47.21 -33.98
CA VAL A 171 -11.54 47.01 -33.91
C VAL A 171 -12.29 48.06 -34.71
N MET A 172 -11.95 49.34 -34.55
CA MET A 172 -12.61 50.43 -35.28
C MET A 172 -12.34 50.35 -36.79
N LEU A 173 -11.15 49.90 -37.18
CA LEU A 173 -10.79 49.73 -38.59
C LEU A 173 -11.62 48.64 -39.30
N LEU A 174 -12.14 47.63 -38.59
CA LEU A 174 -13.04 46.64 -39.20
C LEU A 174 -14.29 47.28 -39.83
N MET A 175 -14.75 48.42 -39.31
CA MET A 175 -15.95 49.11 -39.83
C MET A 175 -15.75 49.72 -41.21
N THR A 176 -14.50 49.96 -41.61
CA THR A 176 -14.16 50.64 -42.87
C THR A 176 -13.53 49.71 -43.90
N GLN A 177 -13.31 48.44 -43.57
CA GLN A 177 -12.70 47.45 -44.45
C GLN A 177 -13.74 46.69 -45.29
N PRO A 178 -13.39 46.27 -46.53
CA PRO A 178 -14.18 45.31 -47.30
C PRO A 178 -14.33 43.98 -46.55
N LEU A 179 -15.48 43.33 -46.70
CA LEU A 179 -15.82 42.10 -45.97
C LEU A 179 -14.76 40.98 -46.12
N ALA A 180 -14.20 40.84 -47.31
CA ALA A 180 -13.16 39.84 -47.59
C ALA A 180 -11.88 40.03 -46.76
N ALA A 181 -11.53 41.28 -46.40
CA ALA A 181 -10.40 41.61 -45.55
C ALA A 181 -10.77 41.65 -44.06
N ALA A 182 -12.00 42.07 -43.74
CA ALA A 182 -12.49 42.19 -42.37
C ALA A 182 -12.62 40.83 -41.66
N ILE A 183 -13.03 39.76 -42.36
CA ILE A 183 -13.23 38.42 -41.76
C ILE A 183 -11.92 37.82 -41.21
N PRO A 184 -10.80 37.74 -41.98
CA PRO A 184 -9.53 37.27 -41.44
C PRO A 184 -9.00 38.15 -40.30
N GLN A 185 -9.13 39.48 -40.42
CA GLN A 185 -8.70 40.43 -39.40
C GLN A 185 -9.46 40.24 -38.09
N LEU A 186 -10.78 40.01 -38.16
CA LEU A 186 -11.61 39.67 -37.01
C LEU A 186 -11.13 38.37 -36.34
N GLY A 187 -10.83 37.34 -37.14
CA GLY A 187 -10.30 36.08 -36.63
C GLY A 187 -8.99 36.26 -35.85
N TYR A 188 -8.06 37.05 -36.39
CA TYR A 188 -6.80 37.37 -35.71
C TYR A 188 -7.02 38.13 -34.40
N LEU A 189 -7.92 39.12 -34.39
CA LEU A 189 -8.26 39.86 -33.18
C LEU A 189 -8.90 38.96 -32.11
N MET A 190 -9.84 38.11 -32.51
CA MET A 190 -10.44 37.12 -31.61
C MET A 190 -9.39 36.20 -30.99
N TRP A 191 -8.39 35.80 -31.77
CA TRP A 191 -7.28 34.98 -31.29
C TRP A 191 -6.40 35.69 -30.27
N ILE A 192 -6.04 36.96 -30.50
CA ILE A 192 -5.28 37.76 -29.52
C ILE A 192 -6.06 37.87 -28.21
N CYS A 193 -7.35 38.21 -28.28
CA CYS A 193 -8.21 38.29 -27.09
C CYS A 193 -8.30 36.95 -26.37
N PHE A 194 -8.48 35.86 -27.12
CA PHE A 194 -8.52 34.50 -26.59
C PHE A 194 -7.22 34.15 -25.87
N VAL A 195 -6.06 34.31 -26.51
CA VAL A 195 -4.74 34.01 -25.91
C VAL A 195 -4.49 34.87 -24.67
N SER A 196 -4.91 36.14 -24.70
CA SER A 196 -4.77 37.03 -23.53
C SER A 196 -5.59 36.52 -22.35
N ILE A 197 -6.87 36.19 -22.57
CA ILE A 197 -7.76 35.61 -21.56
C ILE A 197 -7.22 34.27 -21.05
N MET A 198 -6.73 33.41 -21.95
CA MET A 198 -6.11 32.14 -21.60
C MET A 198 -4.85 32.33 -20.75
N GLY A 199 -4.05 33.37 -21.01
CA GLY A 199 -2.93 33.76 -20.16
C GLY A 199 -3.37 34.15 -18.74
N GLY A 200 -4.43 34.96 -18.61
CA GLY A 200 -5.03 35.27 -17.30
C GLY A 200 -5.59 34.03 -16.59
N MET A 201 -6.22 33.15 -17.33
CA MET A 201 -6.77 31.90 -16.80
C MET A 201 -5.68 30.91 -16.37
N LEU A 202 -4.55 30.88 -17.07
CA LEU A 202 -3.37 30.10 -16.68
C LEU A 202 -2.86 30.53 -15.30
N LEU A 203 -2.85 31.83 -14.99
CA LEU A 203 -2.48 32.33 -13.66
C LEU A 203 -3.45 31.83 -12.58
N ILE A 204 -4.75 31.82 -12.87
CA ILE A 204 -5.77 31.28 -11.96
C ILE A 204 -5.50 29.79 -11.69
N VAL A 205 -5.30 29.00 -12.74
CA VAL A 205 -5.05 27.55 -12.64
C VAL A 205 -3.74 27.26 -11.91
N ALA A 206 -2.69 28.04 -12.15
CA ALA A 206 -1.39 27.91 -11.50
C ALA A 206 -1.46 28.09 -9.97
N ILE A 207 -2.44 28.85 -9.48
CA ILE A 207 -2.69 29.03 -8.04
C ILE A 207 -3.71 28.01 -7.53
N ASP A 208 -4.80 27.79 -8.26
CA ASP A 208 -5.89 26.90 -7.83
C ASP A 208 -5.44 25.44 -7.74
N VAL A 209 -4.68 24.92 -8.72
CA VAL A 209 -4.26 23.51 -8.73
C VAL A 209 -3.42 23.14 -7.49
N PRO A 210 -2.32 23.84 -7.16
CA PRO A 210 -1.56 23.55 -5.94
C PRO A 210 -2.40 23.71 -4.66
N PHE A 211 -3.28 24.72 -4.62
CA PHE A 211 -4.17 24.93 -3.48
C PHE A 211 -5.14 23.75 -3.28
N GLN A 212 -5.76 23.25 -4.35
CA GLN A 212 -6.67 22.11 -4.29
C GLN A 212 -5.94 20.81 -3.90
N LEU A 213 -4.71 20.60 -4.38
CA LEU A 213 -3.88 19.46 -3.97
C LEU A 213 -3.51 19.54 -2.49
N TYR A 214 -3.11 20.72 -2.02
CA TYR A 214 -2.81 20.94 -0.60
C TYR A 214 -4.05 20.74 0.27
N GLU A 215 -5.19 21.31 -0.09
CA GLU A 215 -6.43 21.17 0.67
C GLU A 215 -6.93 19.72 0.71
N HIS A 216 -6.81 18.99 -0.41
CA HIS A 216 -7.13 17.57 -0.46
C HIS A 216 -6.22 16.75 0.45
N ASN A 217 -4.90 16.99 0.39
CA ASN A 217 -3.95 16.31 1.27
C ASN A 217 -4.20 16.64 2.75
N LYS A 218 -4.53 17.90 3.06
CA LYS A 218 -4.89 18.34 4.41
C LYS A 218 -6.12 17.60 4.95
N LYS A 219 -7.13 17.37 4.11
CA LYS A 219 -8.33 16.59 4.49
C LYS A 219 -8.01 15.11 4.77
N LEU A 220 -6.94 14.58 4.18
CA LEU A 220 -6.49 13.21 4.39
C LEU A 220 -5.48 13.05 5.52
N MET A 221 -5.00 14.16 6.12
CA MET A 221 -4.11 14.10 7.28
C MET A 221 -4.69 13.26 8.41
N MET A 222 -3.79 12.62 9.15
CA MET A 222 -4.13 11.63 10.15
C MET A 222 -3.74 12.12 11.54
N THR A 223 -4.45 11.66 12.56
CA THR A 223 -4.01 11.83 13.94
C THR A 223 -2.95 10.78 14.29
N LYS A 224 -2.15 11.03 15.33
CA LYS A 224 -1.18 10.05 15.84
C LYS A 224 -1.84 8.73 16.25
N GLU A 225 -3.09 8.78 16.69
CA GLU A 225 -3.86 7.60 17.08
C GLU A 225 -4.28 6.79 15.84
N GLU A 226 -4.76 7.46 14.79
CA GLU A 226 -5.12 6.81 13.53
C GLU A 226 -3.91 6.13 12.87
N VAL A 227 -2.74 6.78 12.86
CA VAL A 227 -1.49 6.18 12.34
C VAL A 227 -1.10 4.94 13.14
N ARG A 228 -1.19 4.98 14.47
CA ARG A 228 -0.92 3.80 15.33
C ARG A 228 -1.91 2.68 15.08
N GLN A 229 -3.18 3.01 14.86
CA GLN A 229 -4.22 2.03 14.60
C GLN A 229 -4.01 1.35 13.24
N GLU A 230 -3.69 2.11 12.20
CA GLU A 230 -3.40 1.58 10.87
C GLU A 230 -2.12 0.69 10.86
N ALA A 231 -1.10 1.08 11.63
CA ALA A 231 0.08 0.25 11.85
C ALA A 231 -0.27 -1.07 12.55
N LYS A 232 -1.16 -1.05 13.55
CA LYS A 232 -1.65 -2.28 14.21
C LYS A 232 -2.46 -3.18 13.27
N GLU A 233 -3.27 -2.61 12.39
CA GLU A 233 -4.05 -3.36 11.39
C GLU A 233 -3.16 -4.04 10.36
N THR A 234 -2.07 -3.37 9.94
CA THR A 234 -1.16 -3.89 8.91
C THR A 234 -0.12 -4.86 9.47
N GLU A 235 0.53 -4.51 10.58
CA GLU A 235 1.65 -5.28 11.15
C GLU A 235 1.23 -6.24 12.27
N GLY A 236 -0.03 -6.14 12.72
CA GLY A 236 -0.55 -6.83 13.89
C GLY A 236 -0.10 -6.18 15.20
N ASN A 237 -0.79 -6.48 16.31
CA ASN A 237 -0.42 -5.94 17.61
C ASN A 237 0.90 -6.62 18.10
N PRO A 238 1.97 -5.86 18.40
CA PRO A 238 3.22 -6.39 18.93
C PRO A 238 3.03 -7.25 20.19
N GLU A 239 2.09 -6.89 21.06
CA GLU A 239 1.76 -7.64 22.27
C GLU A 239 1.19 -9.03 21.95
N VAL A 240 0.33 -9.09 20.93
CA VAL A 240 -0.27 -10.34 20.45
C VAL A 240 0.82 -11.23 19.83
N LYS A 241 1.70 -10.67 18.99
CA LYS A 241 2.85 -11.38 18.42
C LYS A 241 3.79 -11.90 19.51
N GLY A 242 4.04 -11.11 20.55
CA GLY A 242 4.82 -11.50 21.72
C GLY A 242 4.15 -12.61 22.55
N ARG A 243 2.82 -12.57 22.71
CA ARG A 243 2.05 -13.61 23.40
C ARG A 243 2.08 -14.93 22.62
N ILE A 244 1.91 -14.89 21.30
CA ILE A 244 1.99 -16.08 20.44
C ILE A 244 3.36 -16.74 20.58
N ARG A 245 4.46 -15.98 20.51
CA ARG A 245 5.82 -16.51 20.69
C ARG A 245 6.04 -17.16 22.05
N ARG A 246 5.50 -16.57 23.12
CA ARG A 246 5.59 -17.16 24.48
C ARG A 246 4.85 -18.49 24.56
N MET A 247 3.62 -18.54 24.06
CA MET A 247 2.81 -19.75 24.03
C MET A 247 3.47 -20.87 23.20
N GLN A 248 4.08 -20.53 22.06
CA GLN A 248 4.83 -21.49 21.24
C GLN A 248 6.02 -22.11 22.00
N ARG A 249 6.78 -21.30 22.74
CA ARG A 249 7.90 -21.79 23.58
C ARG A 249 7.41 -22.70 24.71
N GLU A 250 6.34 -22.32 25.40
CA GLU A 250 5.75 -23.14 26.46
C GLU A 250 5.24 -24.49 25.93
N MET A 251 4.57 -24.50 24.78
CA MET A 251 4.12 -25.75 24.14
C MET A 251 5.29 -26.65 23.73
N ALA A 252 6.35 -26.07 23.16
CA ALA A 252 7.56 -26.82 22.81
C ALA A 252 8.23 -27.43 24.05
N GLN A 253 8.35 -26.66 25.13
CA GLN A 253 8.91 -27.14 26.40
C GLN A 253 8.05 -28.26 27.01
N ARG A 254 6.71 -28.15 26.98
CA ARG A 254 5.81 -29.22 27.45
C ARG A 254 5.98 -30.51 26.66
N ARG A 255 6.09 -30.42 25.32
CA ARG A 255 6.33 -31.59 24.45
C ARG A 255 7.69 -32.25 24.74
N MET A 256 8.74 -31.46 24.92
CA MET A 256 10.06 -31.97 25.30
C MET A 256 9.98 -32.71 26.64
N MET A 257 9.27 -32.16 27.64
CA MET A 257 9.14 -32.78 28.96
C MET A 257 8.33 -34.08 28.91
N SER A 258 7.32 -34.20 28.03
CA SER A 258 6.55 -35.43 27.87
C SER A 258 7.31 -36.58 27.20
N GLU A 259 8.44 -36.32 26.53
CA GLU A 259 9.28 -37.36 25.94
C GLU A 259 10.26 -37.98 26.95
N ILE A 260 10.52 -37.33 28.09
CA ILE A 260 11.48 -37.79 29.10
C ILE A 260 11.17 -39.21 29.61
N PRO A 261 9.92 -39.62 29.89
CA PRO A 261 9.61 -40.98 30.33
C PRO A 261 9.99 -42.07 29.34
N THR A 262 10.21 -41.71 28.07
CA THR A 262 10.64 -42.66 27.02
C THR A 262 12.17 -42.78 26.92
N ALA A 263 12.92 -41.98 27.68
CA ALA A 263 14.38 -42.00 27.67
C ALA A 263 14.92 -43.24 28.38
N ASP A 264 16.06 -43.74 27.90
CA ASP A 264 16.77 -44.86 28.49
C ASP A 264 17.72 -44.44 29.61
N VAL A 265 18.25 -43.22 29.50
CA VAL A 265 19.19 -42.63 30.46
C VAL A 265 19.15 -41.11 30.38
N VAL A 266 19.35 -40.45 31.52
CA VAL A 266 19.63 -39.01 31.61
C VAL A 266 21.07 -38.80 32.05
N VAL A 267 21.85 -38.11 31.22
CA VAL A 267 23.22 -37.72 31.50
C VAL A 267 23.23 -36.30 32.06
N THR A 268 23.80 -36.09 33.24
CA THR A 268 23.80 -34.79 33.93
C THR A 268 25.20 -34.27 34.20
N ASN A 269 25.36 -32.95 34.08
CA ASN A 269 26.41 -32.17 34.73
C ASN A 269 25.73 -31.48 35.93
N PRO A 270 26.13 -31.77 37.18
CA PRO A 270 25.46 -31.24 38.37
C PRO A 270 25.15 -29.76 38.23
N THR A 271 23.95 -29.38 38.68
CA THR A 271 23.38 -28.01 38.68
C THR A 271 23.30 -27.28 37.32
N HIS A 272 23.92 -27.78 36.25
CA HIS A 272 24.11 -27.03 35.00
C HIS A 272 23.41 -27.62 33.77
N PHE A 273 23.56 -28.91 33.48
CA PHE A 273 23.05 -29.52 32.23
C PHE A 273 22.40 -30.88 32.50
N SER A 274 21.32 -31.19 31.78
CA SER A 274 20.74 -32.53 31.71
C SER A 274 20.38 -32.85 30.27
N VAL A 275 20.76 -34.03 29.79
CA VAL A 275 20.43 -34.54 28.46
C VAL A 275 19.84 -35.94 28.59
N ALA A 276 18.63 -36.13 28.07
CA ALA A 276 17.94 -37.41 28.04
C ALA A 276 18.16 -38.08 26.68
N LEU A 277 18.61 -39.33 26.69
CA LEU A 277 18.90 -40.13 25.51
C LEU A 277 17.94 -41.31 25.43
N ARG A 278 17.48 -41.61 24.22
CA ARG A 278 16.69 -42.80 23.90
C ARG A 278 17.41 -43.63 22.86
N TYR A 279 17.53 -44.92 23.11
CA TYR A 279 18.09 -45.89 22.19
C TYR A 279 16.96 -46.80 21.67
N SER A 280 17.01 -47.14 20.38
CA SER A 280 16.04 -48.06 19.79
C SER A 280 16.73 -49.38 19.50
N GLU A 281 16.22 -50.47 20.09
CA GLU A 281 16.72 -51.83 19.83
C GLU A 281 16.37 -52.32 18.41
N THR A 282 15.44 -51.64 17.73
CA THR A 282 14.94 -52.00 16.40
C THR A 282 15.56 -51.11 15.32
N GLY A 283 16.85 -51.35 15.05
CA GLY A 283 17.61 -50.79 13.93
C GLY A 283 19.00 -50.29 14.35
N MET A 284 19.97 -50.35 13.43
CA MET A 284 21.32 -49.77 13.62
C MET A 284 21.28 -48.23 13.53
N ARG A 285 20.60 -47.57 14.47
CA ARG A 285 20.59 -46.12 14.60
C ARG A 285 21.19 -45.71 15.94
N ALA A 286 22.06 -44.71 15.89
CA ALA A 286 22.65 -44.14 17.09
C ALA A 286 21.58 -43.58 18.05
N PRO A 287 21.87 -43.51 19.36
CA PRO A 287 20.97 -42.93 20.34
C PRO A 287 20.52 -41.52 19.94
N ILE A 288 19.24 -41.22 20.17
CA ILE A 288 18.65 -39.91 19.87
C ILE A 288 18.47 -39.09 21.15
N VAL A 289 18.63 -37.77 21.04
CA VAL A 289 18.37 -36.85 22.14
C VAL A 289 16.88 -36.55 22.22
N VAL A 290 16.21 -36.95 23.29
CA VAL A 290 14.76 -36.72 23.46
C VAL A 290 14.42 -35.48 24.29
N ALA A 291 15.34 -35.07 25.17
CA ALA A 291 15.26 -33.80 25.88
C ALA A 291 16.66 -33.29 26.23
N LYS A 292 16.86 -31.97 26.20
CA LYS A 292 18.07 -31.33 26.75
C LYS A 292 17.68 -30.02 27.41
N GLY A 293 18.40 -29.63 28.47
CA GLY A 293 18.12 -28.39 29.18
C GLY A 293 19.26 -27.93 30.05
N THR A 294 19.19 -26.66 30.45
CA THR A 294 20.13 -26.04 31.40
C THR A 294 19.42 -25.56 32.65
N GLN A 295 20.17 -25.39 33.74
CA GLN A 295 19.72 -24.77 35.00
C GLN A 295 18.35 -25.31 35.46
N LEU A 296 17.32 -24.46 35.52
CA LEU A 296 15.96 -24.83 35.94
C LEU A 296 15.34 -25.93 35.05
N THR A 297 15.60 -25.88 33.74
CA THR A 297 15.12 -26.92 32.81
C THR A 297 15.85 -28.23 33.05
N ALA A 298 17.17 -28.17 33.30
CA ALA A 298 17.96 -29.35 33.66
C ALA A 298 17.49 -29.98 34.97
N ALA A 299 17.15 -29.17 35.97
CA ALA A 299 16.58 -29.62 37.24
C ALA A 299 15.23 -30.31 37.04
N ARG A 300 14.35 -29.70 36.23
CA ARG A 300 13.04 -30.29 35.93
C ARG A 300 13.16 -31.60 35.14
N ILE A 301 14.13 -31.72 34.24
CA ILE A 301 14.41 -32.98 33.52
C ILE A 301 14.77 -34.09 34.51
N ARG A 302 15.64 -33.81 35.50
CA ARG A 302 16.02 -34.80 36.53
C ARG A 302 14.85 -35.18 37.42
N GLU A 303 14.01 -34.21 37.79
CA GLU A 303 12.80 -34.45 38.59
C GLU A 303 11.85 -35.41 37.88
N ILE A 304 11.51 -35.14 36.61
CA ILE A 304 10.62 -36.00 35.81
C ILE A 304 11.27 -37.38 35.57
N ALA A 305 12.58 -37.43 35.32
CA ALA A 305 13.31 -38.68 35.14
C ALA A 305 13.24 -39.55 36.41
N ALA A 306 13.46 -38.94 37.59
CA ALA A 306 13.35 -39.64 38.87
C ALA A 306 11.91 -40.12 39.15
N GLU A 307 10.90 -39.30 38.86
CA GLU A 307 9.47 -39.67 38.99
C GLU A 307 9.10 -40.89 38.14
N HIS A 308 9.69 -41.04 36.95
CA HIS A 308 9.38 -42.12 36.01
C HIS A 308 10.39 -43.28 36.03
N GLY A 309 11.34 -43.27 36.97
CA GLY A 309 12.35 -44.33 37.12
C GLY A 309 13.38 -44.40 36.00
N VAL A 310 13.60 -43.30 35.25
CA VAL A 310 14.65 -43.20 34.24
C VAL A 310 16.00 -43.01 34.96
N PRO A 311 17.00 -43.89 34.73
CA PRO A 311 18.31 -43.80 35.37
C PRO A 311 19.01 -42.48 35.06
N ILE A 312 19.58 -41.85 36.09
CA ILE A 312 20.35 -40.61 35.98
C ILE A 312 21.82 -40.95 36.23
N LEU A 313 22.70 -40.63 35.28
CA LEU A 313 24.15 -40.79 35.42
C LEU A 313 24.82 -39.43 35.43
N GLU A 314 25.66 -39.21 36.43
CA GLU A 314 26.50 -38.01 36.51
C GLU A 314 27.74 -38.19 35.64
N ALA A 315 27.79 -37.46 34.53
CA ALA A 315 28.94 -37.43 33.64
C ALA A 315 29.13 -36.01 33.10
N PRO A 316 29.77 -35.11 33.86
CA PRO A 316 29.84 -33.69 33.54
C PRO A 316 30.43 -33.38 32.15
N PRO A 317 31.55 -34.00 31.70
CA PRO A 317 32.10 -33.77 30.37
C PRO A 317 31.13 -34.19 29.25
N LEU A 318 30.53 -35.36 29.39
CA LEU A 318 29.60 -35.90 28.39
C LEU A 318 28.31 -35.08 28.31
N ALA A 319 27.74 -34.67 29.45
CA ALA A 319 26.54 -33.86 29.48
C ALA A 319 26.74 -32.48 28.82
N ARG A 320 27.91 -31.85 28.99
CA ARG A 320 28.25 -30.59 28.29
C ARG A 320 28.38 -30.80 26.79
N ALA A 321 29.12 -31.84 26.39
CA ALA A 321 29.33 -32.16 24.98
C ALA A 321 28.01 -32.48 24.26
N LEU A 322 27.16 -33.32 24.85
CA LEU A 322 25.84 -33.66 24.33
C LEU A 322 24.94 -32.42 24.21
N TYR A 323 24.92 -31.55 25.23
CA TYR A 323 24.09 -30.34 25.21
C TYR A 323 24.49 -29.37 24.08
N LYS A 324 25.81 -29.17 23.87
CA LYS A 324 26.34 -28.23 22.87
C LYS A 324 26.25 -28.79 21.45
N HIS A 325 26.48 -30.08 21.25
CA HIS A 325 26.69 -30.67 19.92
C HIS A 325 25.53 -31.55 19.40
N SER A 326 24.43 -31.67 20.14
CA SER A 326 23.27 -32.47 19.72
C SER A 326 21.96 -31.68 19.87
N GLU A 327 21.05 -31.75 18.89
CA GLU A 327 19.72 -31.16 18.97
C GLU A 327 18.64 -32.18 19.36
N ILE A 328 17.51 -31.69 19.89
CA ILE A 328 16.40 -32.56 20.29
C ILE A 328 15.78 -33.19 19.04
N GLY A 329 15.67 -34.51 19.03
CA GLY A 329 15.16 -35.32 17.91
C GLY A 329 16.26 -35.90 17.03
N ASP A 330 17.50 -35.42 17.14
CA ASP A 330 18.62 -35.87 16.32
C ASP A 330 19.41 -36.98 16.99
N ALA A 331 20.10 -37.77 16.17
CA ALA A 331 21.09 -38.73 16.63
C ALA A 331 22.31 -37.99 17.20
N ILE A 332 22.94 -38.57 18.23
CA ILE A 332 24.18 -38.03 18.78
C ILE A 332 25.29 -38.00 17.70
N PRO A 333 26.30 -37.12 17.83
CA PRO A 333 27.48 -37.14 16.96
C PRO A 333 28.31 -38.42 17.09
N GLU A 334 28.91 -38.89 15.99
CA GLU A 334 29.76 -40.10 15.94
C GLU A 334 30.89 -40.09 16.97
N ALA A 335 31.50 -38.92 17.18
CA ALA A 335 32.56 -38.72 18.15
C ALA A 335 32.15 -38.98 19.61
N LEU A 336 30.84 -38.98 19.93
CA LEU A 336 30.32 -39.29 21.26
C LEU A 336 29.79 -40.73 21.38
N TYR A 337 29.87 -41.55 20.32
CA TYR A 337 29.30 -42.90 20.33
C TYR A 337 29.93 -43.79 21.39
N THR A 338 31.26 -43.78 21.51
CA THR A 338 31.97 -44.60 22.49
C THR A 338 31.55 -44.25 23.92
N ALA A 339 31.57 -42.97 24.28
CA ALA A 339 31.16 -42.50 25.60
C ALA A 339 29.70 -42.84 25.92
N VAL A 340 28.79 -42.69 24.95
CA VAL A 340 27.37 -43.02 25.15
C VAL A 340 27.15 -44.53 25.19
N ALA A 341 27.90 -45.32 24.43
CA ALA A 341 27.82 -46.78 24.47
C ALA A 341 28.24 -47.33 25.84
N GLU A 342 29.29 -46.76 26.45
CA GLU A 342 29.70 -47.08 27.83
C GLU A 342 28.61 -46.75 28.85
N VAL A 343 27.97 -45.59 28.71
CA VAL A 343 26.82 -45.19 29.56
C VAL A 343 25.67 -46.18 29.41
N LEU A 344 25.27 -46.51 28.18
CA LEU A 344 24.18 -47.45 27.93
C LEU A 344 24.54 -48.85 28.45
N ALA A 345 25.76 -49.33 28.25
CA ALA A 345 26.22 -50.62 28.76
C ALA A 345 26.12 -50.69 30.29
N TYR A 346 26.53 -49.63 30.99
CA TYR A 346 26.35 -49.52 32.44
C TYR A 346 24.87 -49.57 32.84
N ILE A 347 24.00 -48.81 32.16
CA ILE A 347 22.56 -48.82 32.44
C ILE A 347 21.93 -50.19 32.19
N TYR A 348 22.32 -50.90 31.13
CA TYR A 348 21.84 -52.27 30.87
C TYR A 348 22.29 -53.25 31.95
N GLN A 349 23.55 -53.16 32.42
CA GLN A 349 24.04 -53.96 33.55
C GLN A 349 23.29 -53.62 34.85
N LEU A 350 23.01 -52.34 35.09
CA LEU A 350 22.28 -51.87 36.27
C LEU A 350 20.82 -52.35 36.26
N ARG A 351 20.13 -52.28 35.11
CA ARG A 351 18.78 -52.85 34.95
C ARG A 351 18.78 -54.36 35.19
N ARG A 352 19.80 -55.07 34.67
CA ARG A 352 19.95 -56.52 34.87
C ARG A 352 20.17 -56.87 36.34
N TYR A 353 21.05 -56.14 37.03
CA TYR A 353 21.29 -56.28 38.46
C TYR A 353 20.00 -56.10 39.28
N HIS A 354 19.20 -55.06 38.99
CA HIS A 354 17.93 -54.83 39.68
C HIS A 354 16.86 -55.89 39.41
N LYS A 355 16.93 -56.60 38.28
CA LYS A 355 15.91 -57.60 37.86
C LYS A 355 16.27 -59.03 38.24
N GLU A 356 17.53 -59.41 38.09
CA GLU A 356 18.02 -60.80 38.21
C GLU A 356 18.91 -61.02 39.45
N GLY A 357 19.38 -59.94 40.10
CA GLY A 357 20.41 -60.00 41.16
C GLY A 357 21.81 -60.31 40.60
N GLY A 358 22.86 -60.07 41.39
CA GLY A 358 24.25 -60.32 40.98
C GLY A 358 25.26 -59.37 41.63
N GLU A 359 26.46 -59.24 41.06
CA GLU A 359 27.41 -58.20 41.43
C GLU A 359 26.94 -56.82 40.92
N GLN A 360 26.97 -55.81 41.78
CA GLN A 360 26.61 -54.45 41.40
C GLN A 360 27.64 -53.92 40.38
N PRO A 361 27.20 -53.45 39.20
CA PRO A 361 28.11 -52.91 38.21
C PRO A 361 28.78 -51.63 38.73
N ASN A 362 30.06 -51.47 38.43
CA ASN A 362 30.80 -50.27 38.79
C ASN A 362 30.42 -49.11 37.87
N GLU A 363 30.16 -47.94 38.46
CA GLU A 363 29.95 -46.71 37.70
C GLU A 363 31.20 -46.36 36.87
N PRO A 364 31.05 -46.05 35.57
CA PRO A 364 32.18 -45.65 34.73
C PRO A 364 32.72 -44.29 35.20
N ARG A 365 33.94 -44.28 35.75
CA ARG A 365 34.57 -43.08 36.33
C ARG A 365 35.27 -42.18 35.29
N GLU A 366 35.71 -42.75 34.16
CA GLU A 366 36.39 -42.04 33.08
C GLU A 366 35.77 -42.41 31.73
N LEU A 367 34.70 -41.70 31.36
CA LEU A 367 34.09 -41.84 30.04
C LEU A 367 34.98 -41.17 28.99
N GLN A 368 35.23 -41.86 27.88
CA GLN A 368 36.07 -41.36 26.79
C GLN A 368 35.37 -40.28 25.97
N VAL A 369 35.39 -39.03 26.46
CA VAL A 369 34.87 -37.86 25.74
C VAL A 369 36.03 -37.17 24.99
N PRO A 370 35.99 -37.04 23.66
CA PRO A 370 37.02 -36.31 22.92
C PRO A 370 37.21 -34.90 23.47
N ALA A 371 38.47 -34.51 23.73
CA ALA A 371 38.79 -33.25 24.40
C ALA A 371 38.29 -32.01 23.63
N GLU A 372 38.19 -32.11 22.30
CA GLU A 372 37.71 -31.06 21.40
C GLU A 372 36.19 -30.77 21.52
N LEU A 373 35.41 -31.71 22.06
CA LEU A 373 33.95 -31.59 22.18
C LEU A 373 33.49 -31.24 23.59
N ASP A 374 34.40 -31.21 24.57
CA ASP A 374 34.11 -30.68 25.90
C ASP A 374 34.32 -29.15 25.91
N PRO A 375 33.25 -28.35 26.07
CA PRO A 375 33.35 -26.89 26.12
C PRO A 375 34.24 -26.37 27.28
N ALA A 376 34.45 -27.18 28.33
CA ALA A 376 35.35 -26.82 29.43
C ALA A 376 36.83 -26.83 29.01
N ASN A 377 37.20 -27.63 28.01
CA ASN A 377 38.57 -27.69 27.49
C ASN A 377 38.87 -26.54 26.51
N GLU A 378 37.87 -26.09 25.73
CA GLU A 378 37.99 -24.87 24.90
C GLU A 378 38.24 -23.61 25.75
N ALA A 379 37.55 -23.47 26.89
CA ALA A 379 37.74 -22.34 27.81
C ALA A 379 39.14 -22.31 28.45
N SER A 380 39.77 -23.47 28.59
CA SER A 380 41.12 -23.63 29.15
C SER A 380 42.22 -23.32 28.11
N GLY A 381 41.97 -23.61 26.82
CA GLY A 381 42.89 -23.31 25.72
C GLY A 381 42.93 -21.83 25.31
N ASN A 382 41.82 -21.11 25.47
CA ASN A 382 41.74 -19.69 25.07
C ASN A 382 42.45 -18.72 26.04
N ILE A 383 42.81 -19.17 27.24
CA ILE A 383 43.58 -18.36 28.21
C ILE A 383 45.09 -18.42 27.89
N ALA A 384 45.56 -19.49 27.22
CA ALA A 384 46.98 -19.62 26.81
C ALA A 384 47.30 -18.88 25.49
N GLY A 385 46.30 -18.53 24.68
CA GLY A 385 46.47 -17.90 23.36
C GLY A 385 46.50 -16.36 23.33
N ASN A 386 46.26 -15.68 24.46
CA ASN A 386 46.21 -14.21 24.55
C ASN A 386 47.38 -13.59 25.34
N LEU A 387 48.49 -14.33 25.47
CA LEU A 387 49.77 -13.82 25.98
C LEU A 387 50.83 -13.89 24.87
N HIS A 388 50.62 -13.13 23.79
CA HIS A 388 51.70 -12.67 22.91
C HIS A 388 51.36 -11.32 22.28
#